data_AF-A0A4Y2UNH5-F1
#
_entry.id   AF-A0A4Y2UNH5-F1
#
_cell.length_a   1.000
_cell.length_b   1.000
_cell.length_c   1.000
_cell.angle_alpha   90.00
_cell.angle_beta   90.00
_cell.angle_gamma   90.00
#
_symmetry.space_group_name_H-M   'P 1'
#
loop_
_entity.id
_entity.type
_entity.pdbx_description
1 polymer ?
#
loop_
_entity_poly.entity_id
_entity_poly.type
_entity_poly.pdbx_seq_one_letter_code
_entity_poly.pdbx_strand_id
1 'polypeptide(L)'
;QEIGRAGRDGLPSICQAFYSNADFVTSKFFLKDIKSEKFLAHRADMISKMQQYLNSTRCRRQMLLSHFQGEEVKSSQLSEKCCDNCKKKIKRSQMMKNSDSSQQSLDGKKDFAEEAKVLFGAIEATGGAFGLAVPILIVRGSSNQRITEAMKRCPQYGKGKHISEAWWKAFGKYSSVANKLYILANSF
;
A
#
# COMPACT_ATOMS: atom_id res chain seq x y z
N GLN A 1 17.25 -17.31 0.83
CA GLN A 1 18.43 -17.91 1.50
C GLN A 1 18.26 -17.90 3.02
N GLU A 2 18.14 -16.73 3.66
CA GLU A 2 18.02 -16.58 5.13
C GLU A 2 16.82 -17.34 5.73
N ILE A 3 15.60 -17.05 5.26
CA ILE A 3 14.38 -17.72 5.74
C ILE A 3 14.37 -19.24 5.52
N GLY A 4 15.17 -19.76 4.59
CA GLY A 4 15.29 -21.19 4.29
C GLY A 4 16.20 -21.96 5.26
N ARG A 5 16.75 -21.29 6.28
CA ARG A 5 17.48 -21.94 7.37
C ARG A 5 16.54 -22.53 8.43
N ALA A 6 15.33 -21.99 8.57
CA ALA A 6 14.32 -22.48 9.51
C ALA A 6 13.63 -23.75 8.98
N GLY A 7 13.12 -24.60 9.88
CA GLY A 7 12.25 -25.74 9.55
C GLY A 7 12.92 -26.88 8.78
N ARG A 8 14.25 -27.04 8.90
CA ARG A 8 15.00 -28.14 8.26
C ARG A 8 14.71 -29.52 8.86
N ASP A 9 14.16 -29.53 10.06
CA ASP A 9 13.60 -30.68 10.76
C ASP A 9 12.20 -31.07 10.26
N GLY A 10 11.60 -30.29 9.35
CA GLY A 10 10.25 -30.49 8.86
C GLY A 10 9.15 -30.02 9.82
N LEU A 11 9.52 -29.48 10.99
CA LEU A 11 8.55 -28.96 11.95
C LEU A 11 8.05 -27.57 11.55
N PRO A 12 6.83 -27.18 11.96
CA PRO A 12 6.29 -25.85 11.69
C PRO A 12 7.25 -24.75 12.14
N SER A 13 7.59 -23.86 11.22
CA SER A 13 8.47 -22.72 11.47
C SER A 13 7.84 -21.42 10.99
N ILE A 14 8.22 -20.31 11.62
CA ILE A 14 7.70 -18.98 11.31
C ILE A 14 8.86 -18.07 10.91
N CYS A 15 8.67 -17.34 9.81
CA CYS A 15 9.57 -16.27 9.39
C CYS A 15 8.85 -14.93 9.55
N GLN A 16 9.45 -14.00 10.29
CA GLN A 16 8.91 -12.66 10.52
C GLN A 16 9.92 -11.62 10.04
N ALA A 17 9.42 -10.60 9.34
CA ALA A 17 10.20 -9.46 8.90
C ALA A 17 9.61 -8.19 9.52
N PHE A 18 10.43 -7.47 10.27
CA PHE A 18 10.10 -6.14 10.79
C PHE A 18 10.71 -5.13 9.83
N TYR A 19 9.91 -4.13 9.43
CA TYR A 19 10.37 -3.08 8.55
C TYR A 19 9.60 -1.79 8.81
N SER A 20 10.21 -0.69 8.39
CA SER A 20 9.64 0.64 8.35
C SER A 20 9.80 1.24 6.96
N ASN A 21 9.05 2.30 6.67
CA ASN A 21 9.26 3.03 5.43
C ASN A 21 10.63 3.74 5.39
N ALA A 22 11.23 4.02 6.55
CA ALA A 22 12.55 4.64 6.63
C ALA A 22 13.64 3.71 6.08
N ASP A 23 13.50 2.39 6.25
CA ASP A 23 14.47 1.41 5.76
C ASP A 23 14.60 1.46 4.23
N PHE A 24 13.49 1.70 3.51
CA PHE A 24 13.52 1.88 2.06
C PHE A 24 14.10 3.24 1.64
N VAL A 25 13.90 4.29 2.45
CA VAL A 25 14.52 5.60 2.22
C VAL A 25 16.04 5.48 2.34
N THR A 26 16.50 4.86 3.42
CA THR A 26 17.93 4.56 3.65
C THR A 26 18.50 3.69 2.54
N SER A 27 17.81 2.62 2.14
CA SER A 27 18.25 1.74 1.04
C SER A 27 18.38 2.50 -0.28
N LYS A 28 17.45 3.42 -0.58
CA LYS A 28 17.51 4.27 -1.80
C LYS A 28 18.60 5.33 -1.70
N PHE A 29 18.91 5.83 -0.52
CA PHE A 29 20.01 6.78 -0.31
C PHE A 29 21.36 6.17 -0.74
N PHE A 30 21.63 4.92 -0.35
CA PHE A 30 22.86 4.21 -0.73
C PHE A 30 22.97 3.87 -2.23
N LEU A 31 21.91 4.06 -3.02
CA LEU A 31 22.00 3.89 -4.47
C LEU A 31 22.82 5.00 -5.14
N LYS A 32 22.96 6.17 -4.50
CA LYS A 32 23.65 7.34 -5.06
C LYS A 32 25.13 7.09 -5.37
N ASP A 33 25.75 6.15 -4.64
CA ASP A 33 27.17 5.85 -4.79
C ASP A 33 27.45 4.86 -5.93
N ILE A 34 26.41 4.35 -6.59
CA ILE A 34 26.52 3.40 -7.70
C ILE A 34 26.76 4.16 -9.02
N LYS A 35 27.96 3.97 -9.61
CA LYS A 35 28.33 4.58 -10.89
C LYS A 35 27.77 3.86 -12.12
N SER A 36 27.58 2.55 -12.05
CA SER A 36 27.07 1.76 -13.17
C SER A 36 25.56 1.91 -13.29
N GLU A 37 25.09 2.51 -14.38
CA GLU A 37 23.65 2.71 -14.62
C GLU A 37 22.86 1.41 -14.64
N LYS A 38 23.38 0.36 -15.29
CA LYS A 38 22.74 -0.95 -15.33
C LYS A 38 22.60 -1.56 -13.94
N PHE A 39 23.65 -1.45 -13.12
CA PHE A 39 23.62 -1.96 -11.74
C PHE A 39 22.71 -1.13 -10.84
N LEU A 40 22.71 0.19 -11.01
CA LEU A 40 21.82 1.12 -10.32
C LEU A 40 20.36 0.78 -10.59
N ALA A 41 19.99 0.63 -11.87
CA ALA A 41 18.63 0.29 -12.29
C ALA A 41 18.19 -1.07 -11.71
N HIS A 42 19.06 -2.07 -11.78
CA HIS A 42 18.79 -3.39 -11.20
C HIS A 42 18.58 -3.31 -9.68
N ARG A 43 19.44 -2.59 -8.94
CA ARG A 43 19.31 -2.43 -7.48
C ARG A 43 18.05 -1.67 -7.09
N ALA A 44 17.70 -0.62 -7.83
CA ALA A 44 16.46 0.14 -7.64
C ALA A 44 15.22 -0.76 -7.85
N ASP A 45 15.23 -1.59 -8.90
CA ASP A 45 14.17 -2.57 -9.15
C ASP A 45 14.05 -3.60 -8.00
N MET A 46 15.16 -4.13 -7.50
CA MET A 46 15.15 -5.07 -6.37
C MET A 46 14.56 -4.44 -5.09
N ILE A 47 14.91 -3.19 -4.79
CA ILE A 47 14.32 -2.45 -3.65
C ILE A 47 12.81 -2.27 -3.86
N SER A 48 12.40 -1.91 -5.07
CA SER A 48 10.97 -1.77 -5.43
C SER A 48 10.21 -3.09 -5.24
N LYS A 49 10.75 -4.21 -5.73
CA LYS A 49 10.17 -5.55 -5.56
C LYS A 49 10.05 -5.94 -4.09
N MET A 50 11.07 -5.68 -3.27
CA MET A 50 11.01 -5.94 -1.83
C MET A 50 9.95 -5.07 -1.14
N GLN A 51 9.87 -3.79 -1.50
CA GLN A 51 8.87 -2.87 -1.00
C GLN A 51 7.44 -3.33 -1.37
N GLN A 52 7.23 -3.81 -2.60
CA GLN A 52 5.97 -4.40 -3.03
C GLN A 52 5.65 -5.70 -2.26
N TYR A 53 6.61 -6.60 -2.10
CA TYR A 53 6.45 -7.85 -1.35
C TYR A 53 6.01 -7.61 0.10
N LEU A 54 6.61 -6.62 0.77
CA LEU A 54 6.31 -6.31 2.16
C LEU A 54 4.95 -5.62 2.34
N ASN A 55 4.55 -4.75 1.40
CA ASN A 55 3.29 -3.98 1.45
C ASN A 55 2.08 -4.69 0.81
N SER A 56 2.28 -5.77 0.06
CA SER A 56 1.20 -6.46 -0.65
C SER A 56 0.24 -7.19 0.30
N THR A 57 -1.02 -7.30 -0.12
CA THR A 57 -2.06 -8.13 0.50
C THR A 57 -2.20 -9.50 -0.17
N ARG A 58 -1.44 -9.76 -1.26
CA ARG A 58 -1.38 -11.06 -1.93
C ARG A 58 -0.71 -12.11 -1.03
N CYS A 59 -0.87 -13.39 -1.38
CA CYS A 59 -0.17 -14.49 -0.71
C CYS A 59 1.35 -14.27 -0.79
N ARG A 60 2.03 -14.15 0.37
CA ARG A 60 3.48 -13.91 0.40
C ARG A 60 4.25 -15.04 -0.26
N ARG A 61 3.86 -16.30 0.01
CA ARG A 61 4.48 -17.48 -0.60
C ARG A 61 4.39 -17.44 -2.13
N GLN A 62 3.22 -17.09 -2.67
CA GLN A 62 3.01 -16.99 -4.10
C GLN A 62 3.94 -15.94 -4.73
N MET A 63 3.99 -14.73 -4.15
CA MET A 63 4.87 -13.67 -4.66
C MET A 63 6.34 -14.09 -4.65
N LEU A 64 6.77 -14.78 -3.59
CA LEU A 64 8.14 -15.23 -3.42
C LEU A 64 8.48 -16.32 -4.45
N LEU A 65 7.59 -17.29 -4.67
CA LEU A 65 7.78 -18.33 -5.70
C LEU A 65 7.79 -17.74 -7.12
N SER A 66 6.86 -16.84 -7.43
CA SER A 66 6.79 -16.19 -8.74
C SER A 66 8.04 -15.38 -9.07
N HIS A 67 8.68 -14.77 -8.07
CA HIS A 67 9.95 -14.07 -8.29
C HIS A 67 11.06 -15.00 -8.81
N PHE A 68 11.15 -16.23 -8.31
CA PHE A 68 12.20 -17.18 -8.68
C PHE A 68 11.83 -18.09 -9.86
N GLN A 69 10.54 -18.36 -10.07
CA GLN A 69 10.07 -19.28 -11.12
C GLN A 69 9.69 -18.57 -12.42
N GLY A 70 9.55 -17.24 -12.41
CA GLY A 70 9.23 -16.45 -13.61
C GLY A 70 7.75 -16.49 -14.04
N GLU A 71 6.96 -17.43 -13.54
CA GLU A 71 5.53 -17.55 -13.84
C GLU A 71 4.64 -17.26 -12.62
N GLU A 72 3.37 -16.88 -12.87
CA GLU A 72 2.36 -16.79 -11.81
C GLU A 72 2.03 -18.19 -11.28
N VAL A 73 2.63 -18.54 -10.15
CA VAL A 73 2.35 -19.81 -9.49
C VAL A 73 0.91 -19.76 -9.00
N LYS A 74 0.06 -20.66 -9.50
CA LYS A 74 -1.30 -20.82 -8.98
C LYS A 74 -1.19 -21.14 -7.50
N SER A 75 -1.86 -20.35 -6.66
CA SER A 75 -1.82 -20.54 -5.21
C SER A 75 -2.28 -21.97 -4.89
N SER A 76 -1.36 -22.83 -4.45
CA SER A 76 -1.72 -24.04 -3.71
C SER A 76 -2.59 -23.61 -2.53
N GLN A 77 -3.80 -24.16 -2.46
CA GLN A 77 -4.88 -23.96 -1.47
C GLN A 77 -4.59 -22.93 -0.36
N LEU A 78 -5.41 -21.87 -0.31
CA LEU A 78 -5.42 -20.89 0.78
C LEU A 78 -5.51 -21.62 2.13
N SER A 79 -4.46 -21.55 2.93
CA SER A 79 -4.37 -22.17 4.25
C SER A 79 -3.96 -21.13 5.29
N GLU A 80 -4.49 -21.26 6.52
CA GLU A 80 -4.11 -20.40 7.64
C GLU A 80 -2.64 -20.55 8.03
N LYS A 81 -2.01 -21.67 7.67
CA LYS A 81 -0.59 -21.96 7.91
C LYS A 81 0.33 -21.44 6.80
N CYS A 82 -0.20 -20.84 5.73
CA CYS A 82 0.59 -20.40 4.58
C CYS A 82 1.37 -19.10 4.84
N CYS A 83 0.66 -18.01 5.17
CA CYS A 83 1.24 -16.71 5.54
C CYS A 83 0.21 -15.85 6.27
N ASP A 84 0.65 -14.70 6.81
CA ASP A 84 -0.20 -13.73 7.50
C ASP A 84 -1.33 -13.18 6.60
N ASN A 85 -1.06 -12.91 5.32
CA ASN A 85 -2.08 -12.42 4.38
C ASN A 85 -3.18 -13.46 4.11
N CYS A 86 -2.80 -14.73 3.89
CA CYS A 86 -3.77 -15.83 3.75
C CYS A 86 -4.61 -16.00 5.02
N LYS A 87 -3.96 -15.99 6.20
CA LYS A 87 -4.64 -16.09 7.49
C LYS A 87 -5.63 -14.94 7.70
N LYS A 88 -5.26 -13.69 7.39
CA LYS A 88 -6.17 -12.53 7.47
C LYS A 88 -7.36 -12.67 6.53
N LYS A 89 -7.14 -13.13 5.28
CA LYS A 89 -8.21 -13.34 4.29
C LYS A 89 -9.22 -14.39 4.75
N ILE A 90 -8.73 -15.52 5.27
CA ILE A 90 -9.59 -16.60 5.80
C ILE A 90 -10.41 -16.10 6.99
N LYS A 91 -9.78 -15.46 7.98
CA LYS A 91 -10.49 -14.88 9.14
C LYS A 91 -11.58 -13.89 8.73
N ARG A 92 -11.27 -12.98 7.79
CA ARG A 92 -12.27 -12.03 7.26
C ARG A 92 -13.44 -12.76 6.60
N SER A 93 -13.17 -13.80 5.80
CA SER A 93 -14.23 -14.58 5.14
C SER A 93 -15.11 -15.34 6.13
N GLN A 94 -14.55 -15.85 7.23
CA GLN A 94 -15.31 -16.52 8.28
C GLN A 94 -16.20 -15.53 9.05
N MET A 95 -15.68 -14.34 9.36
CA MET A 95 -16.48 -13.29 10.02
C MET A 95 -17.66 -12.82 9.17
N MET A 96 -17.48 -12.68 7.84
CA MET A 96 -18.54 -12.24 6.93
C MET A 96 -19.63 -13.30 6.70
N LYS A 97 -19.34 -14.59 6.94
CA LYS A 97 -20.35 -15.67 6.87
C LYS A 97 -21.28 -15.70 8.09
N ASN A 98 -20.87 -15.07 9.20
CA ASN A 98 -21.66 -15.01 10.44
C ASN A 98 -22.58 -13.78 10.50
N SER A 99 -22.48 -12.87 9.53
CA SER A 99 -23.41 -11.74 9.36
C SER A 99 -24.38 -12.08 8.24
N ASP A 100 -25.62 -12.40 8.61
CA ASP A 100 -26.71 -12.68 7.68
C ASP A 100 -27.12 -11.39 6.94
N SER A 101 -26.47 -11.11 5.82
CA SER A 101 -26.81 -10.03 4.89
C SER A 101 -26.22 -10.32 3.51
N SER A 102 -27.08 -10.89 2.67
CA SER A 102 -27.20 -10.69 1.23
C SER A 102 -26.15 -9.79 0.53
N GLN A 103 -25.55 -10.36 -0.52
CA GLN A 103 -24.95 -9.69 -1.68
C GLN A 103 -23.80 -8.70 -1.39
N GLN A 104 -22.58 -9.23 -1.27
CA GLN A 104 -21.40 -8.46 -1.67
C GLN A 104 -20.53 -9.29 -2.61
N SER A 105 -20.34 -8.74 -3.81
CA SER A 105 -19.76 -9.37 -4.99
C SER A 105 -18.41 -10.07 -4.76
N LEU A 106 -18.21 -11.15 -5.52
CA LEU A 106 -17.07 -12.08 -5.53
C LEU A 106 -15.69 -11.46 -5.85
N ASP A 107 -15.53 -10.13 -5.89
CA ASP A 107 -14.26 -9.49 -6.25
C ASP A 107 -13.77 -8.39 -5.29
N GLY A 108 -14.51 -8.07 -4.22
CA GLY A 108 -14.03 -7.18 -3.14
C GLY A 108 -13.59 -5.76 -3.57
N LYS A 109 -13.81 -5.36 -4.83
CA LYS A 109 -13.57 -4.02 -5.34
C LYS A 109 -14.66 -3.11 -4.83
N LYS A 110 -14.35 -2.36 -3.78
CA LYS A 110 -15.15 -1.21 -3.35
C LYS A 110 -14.72 -0.01 -4.18
N ASP A 111 -15.68 0.67 -4.80
CA ASP A 111 -15.44 1.93 -5.47
C ASP A 111 -15.16 3.02 -4.43
N PHE A 112 -14.11 3.80 -4.65
CA PHE A 112 -13.69 4.93 -3.82
C PHE A 112 -13.48 6.19 -4.66
N ALA A 113 -14.17 6.29 -5.81
CA ALA A 113 -14.04 7.41 -6.74
C ALA A 113 -14.37 8.75 -6.07
N GLU A 114 -15.38 8.80 -5.20
CA GLU A 114 -15.76 10.04 -4.51
C GLU A 114 -14.70 10.47 -3.49
N GLU A 115 -14.17 9.54 -2.70
CA GLU A 115 -13.08 9.82 -1.78
C GLU A 115 -11.78 10.21 -2.52
N ALA A 116 -11.52 9.59 -3.69
CA ALA A 116 -10.42 9.96 -4.56
C ALA A 116 -10.55 11.39 -5.07
N LYS A 117 -11.71 11.79 -5.61
CA LYS A 117 -11.99 13.16 -6.06
C LYS A 117 -11.77 14.17 -4.94
N VAL A 118 -12.27 13.88 -3.74
CA VAL A 118 -12.13 14.77 -2.58
C VAL A 118 -10.66 14.94 -2.19
N LEU A 119 -9.89 13.85 -2.10
CA LEU A 119 -8.49 13.91 -1.71
C LEU A 119 -7.61 14.56 -2.80
N PHE A 120 -7.81 14.23 -4.07
CA PHE A 120 -7.03 14.79 -5.17
C PHE A 120 -7.32 16.28 -5.37
N GLY A 121 -8.57 16.70 -5.28
CA GLY A 121 -8.92 18.12 -5.33
C GLY A 121 -8.30 18.93 -4.18
N ALA A 122 -8.06 18.32 -3.02
CA ALA A 122 -7.34 18.96 -1.92
C ALA A 122 -5.82 19.02 -2.18
N ILE A 123 -5.24 17.98 -2.79
CA ILE A 123 -3.82 17.97 -3.20
C ILE A 123 -3.55 19.05 -4.24
N GLU A 124 -4.41 19.15 -5.26
CA GLU A 124 -4.32 20.14 -6.33
C GLU A 124 -4.44 21.56 -5.77
N ALA A 125 -5.39 21.82 -4.87
CA ALA A 125 -5.54 23.12 -4.21
C ALA A 125 -4.33 23.54 -3.36
N THR A 126 -3.47 22.60 -2.98
CA THR A 126 -2.21 22.88 -2.27
C THR A 126 -1.00 23.02 -3.20
N GLY A 127 -1.20 22.92 -4.52
CA GLY A 127 -0.14 23.03 -5.52
C GLY A 127 0.96 21.95 -5.40
N GLY A 128 0.68 20.84 -4.72
CA GLY A 128 1.68 19.79 -4.45
C GLY A 128 2.81 20.18 -3.50
N ALA A 129 2.75 21.36 -2.86
CA ALA A 129 3.79 21.86 -1.96
C ALA A 129 3.87 21.08 -0.63
N PHE A 130 2.88 20.23 -0.33
CA PHE A 130 2.78 19.51 0.92
C PHE A 130 2.57 18.00 0.69
N GLY A 131 3.13 17.20 1.60
CA GLY A 131 2.75 15.79 1.70
C GLY A 131 1.30 15.62 2.21
N LEU A 132 0.80 14.38 2.19
CA LEU A 132 -0.60 14.03 2.50
C LEU A 132 -1.15 14.63 3.81
N ALA A 133 -0.31 14.99 4.78
CA ALA A 133 -0.74 15.58 6.03
C ALA A 133 -1.63 16.83 5.84
N VAL A 134 -1.25 17.77 4.96
CA VAL A 134 -2.02 19.03 4.77
C VAL A 134 -3.31 18.80 3.98
N PRO A 135 -3.31 18.10 2.83
CA PRO A 135 -4.55 17.74 2.15
C PRO A 135 -5.54 16.99 3.06
N ILE A 136 -5.06 16.10 3.94
CA ILE A 136 -5.91 15.40 4.91
C ILE A 136 -6.55 16.36 5.92
N LEU A 137 -5.82 17.37 6.38
CA LEU A 137 -6.37 18.41 7.26
C LEU A 137 -7.45 19.24 6.54
N ILE A 138 -7.23 19.56 5.26
CA ILE A 138 -8.22 20.27 4.42
C ILE A 138 -9.50 19.45 4.28
N VAL A 139 -9.42 18.20 3.81
CA VAL A 139 -10.62 17.38 3.59
C VAL A 139 -11.39 17.11 4.89
N ARG A 140 -10.70 17.08 6.04
CA ARG A 140 -11.36 16.93 7.35
C ARG A 140 -11.89 18.23 7.94
N GLY A 141 -11.62 19.38 7.33
CA GLY A 141 -12.07 20.68 7.80
C GLY A 141 -11.38 21.12 9.09
N SER A 142 -10.10 20.78 9.25
CA SER A 142 -9.34 21.07 10.47
C SER A 142 -9.00 22.55 10.61
N SER A 143 -9.12 23.07 11.84
CA SER A 143 -8.68 24.42 12.24
C SER A 143 -7.19 24.50 12.61
N ASN A 144 -6.38 23.51 12.20
CA ASN A 144 -4.95 23.46 12.50
C ASN A 144 -4.22 24.71 11.97
N GLN A 145 -3.22 25.21 12.70
CA GLN A 145 -2.42 26.40 12.33
C GLN A 145 -1.74 26.29 10.95
N ARG A 146 -1.51 25.07 10.46
CA ARG A 146 -0.97 24.85 9.10
C ARG A 146 -1.96 25.15 7.98
N ILE A 147 -3.25 25.32 8.30
CA ILE A 147 -4.31 25.58 7.33
C ILE A 147 -4.57 27.08 7.24
N THR A 148 -4.21 27.67 6.10
CA THR A 148 -4.43 29.09 5.84
C THR A 148 -5.88 29.37 5.43
N GLU A 149 -6.32 30.62 5.54
CA GLU A 149 -7.65 31.03 5.08
C GLU A 149 -7.86 30.75 3.59
N ALA A 150 -6.81 30.85 2.77
CA ALA A 150 -6.89 30.46 1.36
C ALA A 150 -7.20 28.97 1.18
N MET A 151 -6.59 28.10 1.99
CA MET A 151 -6.86 26.65 1.95
C MET A 151 -8.28 26.31 2.44
N LYS A 152 -8.85 27.11 3.36
CA LYS A 152 -10.24 26.94 3.80
C LYS A 152 -11.26 27.26 2.72
N ARG A 153 -10.91 28.11 1.75
CA ARG A 153 -11.77 28.42 0.58
C ARG A 153 -11.79 27.30 -0.46
N CYS A 154 -10.94 26.29 -0.33
CA CYS A 154 -10.94 25.13 -1.21
C CYS A 154 -12.32 24.45 -1.17
N PRO A 155 -12.92 24.07 -2.31
CA PRO A 155 -14.22 23.41 -2.33
C PRO A 155 -14.21 22.05 -1.62
N GLN A 156 -13.03 21.48 -1.36
CA GLN A 156 -12.86 20.16 -0.73
C GLN A 156 -12.81 20.26 0.80
N TYR A 157 -12.74 21.48 1.35
CA TYR A 157 -12.62 21.71 2.77
C TYR A 157 -13.81 21.11 3.54
N GLY A 158 -13.52 20.21 4.49
CA GLY A 158 -14.54 19.58 5.34
C GLY A 158 -15.42 18.49 4.69
N LYS A 159 -15.31 18.24 3.37
CA LYS A 159 -16.11 17.20 2.68
C LYS A 159 -15.88 15.79 3.21
N GLY A 160 -14.68 15.53 3.76
CA GLY A 160 -14.27 14.26 4.34
C GLY A 160 -14.35 14.19 5.87
N LYS A 161 -15.04 15.12 6.54
CA LYS A 161 -15.09 15.20 8.03
C LYS A 161 -15.63 13.94 8.72
N HIS A 162 -16.51 13.21 8.03
CA HIS A 162 -17.15 11.99 8.51
C HIS A 162 -16.23 10.76 8.47
N ILE A 163 -15.08 10.86 7.78
CA ILE A 163 -14.08 9.81 7.66
C ILE A 163 -12.88 10.13 8.57
N SER A 164 -12.36 9.10 9.24
CA SER A 164 -11.26 9.26 10.19
C SER A 164 -9.95 9.64 9.50
N GLU A 165 -9.07 10.33 10.22
CA GLU A 165 -7.74 10.67 9.71
C GLU A 165 -6.91 9.45 9.36
N ALA A 166 -7.01 8.41 10.20
CA ALA A 166 -6.31 7.15 9.99
C ALA A 166 -6.74 6.51 8.66
N TRP A 167 -8.03 6.57 8.33
CA TRP A 167 -8.55 6.09 7.05
C TRP A 167 -8.00 6.91 5.89
N TRP A 168 -8.05 8.25 5.96
CA TRP A 168 -7.52 9.10 4.90
C TRP A 168 -6.00 8.92 4.69
N LYS A 169 -5.24 8.74 5.77
CA LYS A 169 -3.80 8.41 5.70
C LYS A 169 -3.57 7.07 5.02
N ALA A 170 -4.38 6.05 5.33
CA ALA A 170 -4.29 4.75 4.67
C ALA A 170 -4.65 4.87 3.18
N PHE A 171 -5.80 5.50 2.87
CA PHE A 171 -6.28 5.71 1.51
C PHE A 171 -5.26 6.48 0.65
N GLY A 172 -4.74 7.62 1.13
CA GLY A 172 -3.74 8.38 0.40
C GLY A 172 -2.43 7.63 0.16
N LYS A 173 -2.03 6.71 1.05
CA LYS A 173 -0.86 5.83 0.83
C LYS A 173 -1.12 4.81 -0.29
N TYR A 174 -2.31 4.22 -0.35
CA TYR A 174 -2.70 3.33 -1.45
C TYR A 174 -2.84 4.09 -2.77
N SER A 175 -3.51 5.24 -2.75
CA SER A 175 -3.80 6.05 -3.93
C SER A 175 -2.58 6.80 -4.47
N SER A 176 -1.57 7.13 -3.66
CA SER A 176 -0.30 7.71 -4.15
C SER A 176 0.57 6.69 -4.88
N VAL A 177 0.48 5.41 -4.52
CA VAL A 177 1.07 4.30 -5.29
C VAL A 177 0.31 4.13 -6.62
N ALA A 178 -1.02 4.23 -6.58
CA ALA A 178 -1.85 4.18 -7.79
C ALA A 178 -1.64 5.42 -8.70
N ASN A 179 -1.43 6.61 -8.14
CA ASN A 179 -1.24 7.84 -8.91
C ASN A 179 0.16 7.89 -9.56
N LYS A 180 1.19 7.30 -8.95
CA LYS A 180 2.47 7.07 -9.66
C LYS A 180 2.28 6.18 -10.89
N LEU A 181 1.41 5.17 -10.82
CA LEU A 181 1.07 4.32 -11.97
C LEU A 181 0.21 5.07 -13.01
N TYR A 182 -0.73 5.91 -12.57
CA TYR A 182 -1.63 6.67 -13.45
C TYR A 182 -0.91 7.82 -14.18
N ILE A 183 -0.01 8.54 -13.49
CA ILE A 183 0.82 9.58 -14.10
C ILE A 183 1.81 8.97 -15.10
N LEU A 184 2.41 7.81 -14.80
CA LEU A 184 3.28 7.11 -15.76
C LEU A 184 2.52 6.52 -16.96
N ALA A 185 1.26 6.12 -16.80
CA ALA A 185 0.43 5.59 -17.89
C ALA A 185 -0.08 6.68 -18.85
N ASN A 186 -0.20 7.93 -18.40
CA ASN A 186 -0.66 9.07 -19.20
C ASN A 186 0.48 10.02 -19.62
N SER A 187 1.74 9.59 -19.48
CA SER A 187 2.93 10.34 -19.93
C SER A 187 3.63 9.69 -21.13
N PHE A 188 2.89 8.87 -21.90
CA PHE A 188 3.30 8.36 -23.21
C PHE A 188 2.22 8.68 -24.24
#